data_AF-A0A367YC77-F1
#
_entry.id   AF-A0A367YC77-F1
#
_cell.length_a   1.000
_cell.length_b   1.000
_cell.length_c   1.000
_cell.angle_alpha   90.00
_cell.angle_beta   90.00
_cell.angle_gamma   90.00
#
_symmetry.space_group_name_H-M   'P 1'
#
loop_
_entity.id
_entity.type
_entity.pdbx_description
1 polymer ?
#
loop_
_entity_poly.entity_id
_entity_poly.type
_entity_poly.pdbx_seq_one_letter_code
_entity_poly.pdbx_strand_id
1 'polypeptide(L)'
;MADTPTTPTDNPVSPQARDMGQQNSRSATKSLLETYITPKLIKDAKFFVAGLIIMTIHIFHYLSIIKLWLYNPDLSTSTLLGHFALFLADVIVLYYLFFTRLYPVIYAEEIALEKQQEEEHKLKKVN
;
A
#
# COMPACT_ATOMS: atom_id res chain seq x y z
N MET A 1 58.34 20.79 52.12
CA MET A 1 57.76 21.16 50.80
C MET A 1 58.12 20.07 49.82
N ALA A 2 57.15 19.24 49.45
CA ALA A 2 57.22 18.32 48.30
C ALA A 2 55.77 18.02 47.90
N ASP A 3 55.35 18.54 46.75
CA ASP A 3 54.06 18.31 46.11
C ASP A 3 54.14 17.07 45.21
N THR A 4 53.12 16.21 45.24
CA THR A 4 52.79 15.23 44.17
C THR A 4 51.35 14.71 44.37
N PRO A 5 50.70 14.09 43.36
CA PRO A 5 49.67 14.73 42.53
C PRO A 5 48.28 14.10 42.73
N THR A 6 47.21 14.89 42.58
CA THR A 6 45.84 14.35 42.51
C THR A 6 45.46 14.01 41.07
N THR A 7 45.21 12.73 40.84
CA THR A 7 44.66 12.09 39.63
C THR A 7 43.28 12.69 39.27
N PRO A 8 42.88 12.72 37.97
CA PRO A 8 41.60 13.28 37.56
C PRO A 8 40.45 12.39 38.04
N THR A 9 39.42 13.03 38.59
CA THR A 9 38.21 12.39 39.08
C THR A 9 37.40 11.82 37.92
N ASP A 10 37.25 10.49 37.87
CA ASP A 10 36.26 9.82 37.04
C ASP A 10 34.86 10.29 37.45
N ASN A 11 34.21 11.06 36.59
CA ASN A 11 32.79 11.36 36.76
C ASN A 11 31.97 10.12 36.40
N PRO A 12 31.15 9.58 37.32
CA PRO A 12 30.25 8.49 36.98
C PRO A 12 29.16 9.02 36.05
N VAL A 13 29.14 8.53 34.80
CA VAL A 13 28.04 8.81 33.86
C VAL A 13 26.76 8.23 34.43
N SER A 14 25.86 9.13 34.83
CA SER A 14 24.61 8.80 35.51
C SER A 14 23.71 7.91 34.62
N PRO A 15 23.13 6.81 35.15
CA PRO A 15 22.26 5.89 34.39
C PRO A 15 21.07 6.58 33.70
N GLN A 16 20.62 7.71 34.24
CA GLN A 16 19.52 8.53 33.72
C GLN A 16 19.77 9.09 32.32
N ALA A 17 21.03 9.30 31.92
CA ALA A 17 21.36 9.81 30.59
C ALA A 17 21.19 8.75 29.49
N ARG A 18 21.21 7.45 29.85
CA ARG A 18 21.04 6.35 28.89
C ARG A 18 19.58 6.15 28.47
N ASP A 19 18.62 6.37 29.37
CA ASP A 19 17.19 6.20 29.08
C ASP A 19 16.60 7.36 28.25
N MET A 20 17.05 8.60 28.49
CA MET A 20 16.56 9.76 27.74
C MET A 20 16.96 9.74 26.24
N GLY A 21 18.15 9.20 25.93
CA GLY A 21 18.60 9.07 24.53
C GLY A 21 17.79 8.05 23.71
N GLN A 22 17.30 6.98 24.36
CA GLN A 22 16.50 5.95 23.69
C GLN A 22 15.05 6.39 23.43
N GLN A 23 14.43 7.15 24.35
CA GLN A 23 13.08 7.69 24.16
C GLN A 23 13.02 8.79 23.08
N ASN A 24 14.00 9.71 23.06
CA ASN A 24 14.04 10.77 22.05
C ASN A 24 14.27 10.22 20.64
N SER A 25 15.08 9.18 20.50
CA SER A 25 15.30 8.53 19.20
C SER A 25 14.03 7.89 18.64
N ARG A 26 13.23 7.21 19.49
CA ARG A 26 11.92 6.62 19.12
C ARG A 26 10.86 7.67 18.79
N SER A 27 10.84 8.80 19.52
CA SER A 27 9.92 9.91 19.27
C SER A 27 10.24 10.64 17.95
N ALA A 28 11.54 10.89 17.69
CA ALA A 28 11.99 11.49 16.44
C ALA A 28 11.73 10.58 15.23
N THR A 29 11.85 9.25 15.37
CA THR A 29 11.48 8.33 14.27
C THR A 29 9.98 8.36 13.96
N LYS A 30 9.11 8.50 14.98
CA LYS A 30 7.67 8.65 14.78
C LYS A 30 7.33 9.95 14.03
N SER A 31 7.95 11.08 14.41
CA SER A 31 7.72 12.37 13.75
C SER A 31 8.19 12.40 12.30
N LEU A 32 9.31 11.75 11.97
CA LEU A 32 9.78 11.65 10.58
C LEU A 32 8.91 10.69 9.76
N LEU A 33 8.46 9.56 10.33
CA LEU A 33 7.54 8.66 9.64
C LEU A 33 6.16 9.30 9.42
N GLU A 34 5.63 10.08 10.37
CA GLU A 34 4.39 10.87 10.17
C GLU A 34 4.51 11.92 9.07
N THR A 35 5.72 12.45 8.85
CA THR A 35 5.96 13.44 7.79
C THR A 35 5.91 12.82 6.39
N TYR A 36 6.32 11.54 6.25
CA TYR A 36 6.36 10.86 4.95
C TYR A 36 5.17 9.90 4.70
N ILE A 37 4.62 9.31 5.75
CA ILE A 37 3.46 8.41 5.68
C ILE A 37 2.19 9.24 5.86
N THR A 38 1.74 9.85 4.77
CA THR A 38 0.42 10.47 4.73
C THR A 38 -0.68 9.40 4.71
N PRO A 39 -1.87 9.66 5.27
CA PRO A 39 -3.00 8.74 5.17
C PRO A 39 -3.38 8.42 3.73
N LYS A 40 -3.15 9.36 2.81
CA LYS A 40 -3.31 9.16 1.36
C LYS A 40 -2.32 8.11 0.82
N LEU A 41 -1.04 8.19 1.19
CA LEU A 41 -0.04 7.21 0.77
C LEU A 41 -0.40 5.79 1.25
N ILE A 42 -0.97 5.64 2.45
CA ILE A 42 -1.43 4.34 2.96
C ILE A 42 -2.58 3.79 2.10
N LYS A 43 -3.55 4.63 1.72
CA LYS A 43 -4.67 4.24 0.85
C LYS A 43 -4.17 3.81 -0.52
N ASP A 44 -3.28 4.59 -1.12
CA ASP A 44 -2.66 4.31 -2.42
C ASP A 44 -1.85 3.00 -2.38
N ALA A 45 -1.10 2.77 -1.31
CA ALA A 45 -0.36 1.52 -1.13
C ALA A 45 -1.29 0.30 -1.00
N LYS A 46 -2.41 0.42 -0.27
CA LYS A 46 -3.41 -0.66 -0.17
C LYS A 46 -4.04 -0.96 -1.53
N PHE A 47 -4.40 0.08 -2.27
CA PHE A 47 -4.96 -0.06 -3.61
C PHE A 47 -3.95 -0.70 -4.57
N PHE A 48 -2.68 -0.28 -4.52
CA PHE A 48 -1.59 -0.85 -5.30
C PHE A 48 -1.37 -2.34 -4.99
N VAL A 49 -1.30 -2.72 -3.70
CA VAL A 49 -1.12 -4.13 -3.29
C VAL A 49 -2.29 -4.99 -3.79
N ALA A 50 -3.53 -4.50 -3.67
CA ALA A 50 -4.69 -5.22 -4.19
C ALA A 50 -4.64 -5.37 -5.72
N GLY A 51 -4.23 -4.31 -6.44
CA GLY A 51 -4.02 -4.37 -7.89
C GLY A 51 -2.91 -5.37 -8.28
N LEU A 52 -1.84 -5.44 -7.52
CA LEU A 52 -0.74 -6.38 -7.74
C LEU A 52 -1.19 -7.83 -7.57
N ILE A 53 -2.06 -8.11 -6.58
CA ILE A 53 -2.66 -9.44 -6.38
C ILE A 53 -3.50 -9.82 -7.60
N ILE A 54 -4.35 -8.91 -8.08
CA ILE A 54 -5.19 -9.15 -9.27
C ILE A 54 -4.31 -9.43 -10.49
N MET A 55 -3.30 -8.61 -10.75
CA MET A 55 -2.34 -8.85 -11.84
C MET A 55 -1.64 -10.19 -11.75
N THR A 56 -1.25 -10.60 -10.54
CA THR A 56 -0.63 -11.90 -10.31
C THR A 56 -1.56 -13.05 -10.71
N ILE A 57 -2.83 -12.99 -10.30
CA ILE A 57 -3.86 -13.99 -10.69
C ILE A 57 -3.99 -14.07 -12.21
N HIS A 58 -4.03 -12.94 -12.91
CA HIS A 58 -4.15 -12.89 -14.36
C HIS A 58 -2.96 -13.53 -15.07
N ILE A 59 -1.74 -13.21 -14.61
CA ILE A 59 -0.51 -13.78 -15.17
C ILE A 59 -0.52 -15.30 -15.00
N PHE A 60 -0.87 -15.81 -13.82
CA PHE A 60 -0.94 -17.26 -13.59
C PHE A 60 -2.04 -17.94 -14.40
N HIS A 61 -3.21 -17.33 -14.52
CA HIS A 61 -4.31 -17.87 -15.33
C HIS A 61 -3.89 -17.92 -16.80
N TYR A 62 -3.35 -16.84 -17.37
CA TYR A 62 -2.83 -16.84 -18.73
C TYR A 62 -1.73 -17.88 -18.95
N LEU A 63 -0.74 -17.96 -18.06
CA LEU A 63 0.32 -18.97 -18.12
C LEU A 63 -0.25 -20.39 -18.07
N SER A 64 -1.33 -20.63 -17.32
CA SER A 64 -1.97 -21.95 -17.28
C SER A 64 -2.59 -22.35 -18.63
N ILE A 65 -3.16 -21.39 -19.38
CA ILE A 65 -3.73 -21.60 -20.71
C ILE A 65 -2.61 -21.90 -21.71
N ILE A 66 -1.54 -21.11 -21.70
CA ILE A 66 -0.38 -21.34 -22.57
C ILE A 66 0.28 -22.68 -22.25
N LYS A 67 0.40 -23.02 -20.96
CA LYS A 67 0.91 -24.32 -20.51
C LYS A 67 0.05 -25.46 -21.05
N LEU A 68 -1.28 -25.36 -20.93
CA LEU A 68 -2.21 -26.36 -21.45
C LEU A 68 -2.04 -26.56 -22.96
N TRP A 69 -1.94 -25.46 -23.70
CA TRP A 69 -1.75 -25.50 -25.16
C TRP A 69 -0.40 -26.09 -25.56
N LEU A 70 0.68 -25.75 -24.84
CA LEU A 70 2.02 -26.26 -25.12
C LEU A 70 2.14 -27.78 -24.89
N TYR A 71 1.51 -28.31 -23.84
CA TYR A 71 1.54 -29.75 -23.54
C TYR A 71 0.54 -30.57 -24.37
N ASN A 72 -0.46 -29.93 -24.97
CA ASN A 72 -1.49 -30.58 -25.78
C ASN A 72 -1.58 -29.88 -27.15
N PRO A 73 -0.64 -30.16 -28.07
CA PRO A 73 -0.61 -29.50 -29.38
C PRO A 73 -1.86 -29.80 -30.23
N ASP A 74 -2.51 -30.94 -29.99
CA ASP A 74 -3.72 -31.36 -30.69
C ASP A 74 -5.02 -30.81 -30.05
N LEU A 75 -4.91 -29.91 -29.07
CA LEU A 75 -6.07 -29.33 -28.41
C LEU A 75 -6.94 -28.57 -29.42
N SER A 76 -8.24 -28.87 -29.44
CA SER A 76 -9.15 -28.22 -30.38
C SER A 76 -9.21 -26.70 -30.14
N THR A 77 -9.31 -25.93 -31.23
CA THR A 77 -9.42 -24.47 -31.16
C THR A 77 -10.62 -24.02 -30.33
N SER A 78 -11.73 -24.77 -30.36
CA SER A 78 -12.92 -24.49 -29.55
C SER A 78 -12.66 -24.56 -28.05
N THR A 79 -11.89 -25.56 -27.61
CA THR A 79 -11.51 -25.72 -26.20
C THR A 79 -10.57 -24.59 -25.77
N LEU A 80 -9.57 -24.29 -26.60
CA LEU A 80 -8.64 -23.18 -26.34
C LEU A 80 -9.39 -21.83 -26.23
N LEU A 81 -10.32 -21.58 -27.15
CA LEU A 81 -11.16 -20.39 -27.14
C LEU A 81 -12.01 -20.29 -25.87
N GLY A 82 -12.55 -21.42 -25.40
CA GLY A 82 -13.28 -21.48 -24.13
C GLY A 82 -12.43 -21.04 -22.93
N HIS A 83 -11.18 -21.49 -22.86
CA HIS A 83 -10.25 -21.05 -21.81
C HIS A 83 -9.95 -19.55 -21.88
N PHE A 84 -9.73 -19.00 -23.08
CA PHE A 84 -9.53 -17.55 -23.25
C PHE A 84 -10.78 -16.73 -22.92
N ALA A 85 -11.97 -17.23 -23.25
CA ALA A 85 -13.23 -16.58 -22.89
C ALA A 85 -13.42 -16.54 -21.37
N LEU A 86 -13.10 -17.63 -20.67
CA LEU A 86 -13.12 -17.69 -19.20
C LEU A 86 -12.11 -16.70 -18.60
N PHE A 87 -10.90 -16.63 -19.14
CA PHE A 87 -9.90 -15.65 -18.73
C PHE A 87 -10.42 -14.22 -18.89
N LEU A 88 -11.02 -13.88 -20.04
CA LEU A 88 -11.59 -12.55 -20.26
C LEU A 88 -12.73 -12.23 -19.30
N ALA A 89 -13.61 -13.19 -19.02
CA ALA A 89 -14.69 -13.04 -18.05
C ALA A 89 -14.12 -12.78 -16.64
N ASP A 90 -13.09 -13.53 -16.24
CA ASP A 90 -12.40 -13.36 -14.97
C ASP A 90 -11.77 -11.96 -14.85
N VAL A 91 -11.13 -11.48 -15.93
CA VAL A 91 -10.60 -10.10 -16.01
C VAL A 91 -11.71 -9.08 -15.74
N ILE A 92 -12.80 -9.16 -16.49
CA ILE A 92 -13.90 -8.20 -16.37
C ILE A 92 -14.48 -8.20 -14.96
N VAL A 93 -14.72 -9.39 -14.38
CA VAL A 93 -15.31 -9.52 -13.04
C VAL A 93 -14.38 -8.99 -11.96
N LEU A 94 -13.09 -9.35 -11.99
CA LEU A 94 -12.12 -8.91 -10.98
C LEU A 94 -11.92 -7.40 -11.02
N TYR A 95 -11.80 -6.81 -12.21
CA TYR A 95 -11.69 -5.35 -12.34
C TYR A 95 -12.99 -4.64 -11.96
N TYR A 96 -14.14 -5.19 -12.31
CA TYR A 96 -15.43 -4.66 -11.88
C TYR A 96 -15.49 -4.61 -10.35
N LEU A 97 -15.15 -5.69 -9.65
CA LEU A 97 -15.12 -5.72 -8.18
C LEU A 97 -14.06 -4.78 -7.60
N PHE A 98 -12.89 -4.71 -8.22
CA PHE A 98 -11.81 -3.82 -7.80
C PHE A 98 -12.23 -2.34 -7.82
N PHE A 99 -12.86 -1.88 -8.91
CA PHE A 99 -13.30 -0.49 -9.02
C PHE A 99 -14.63 -0.21 -8.33
N THR A 100 -15.59 -1.13 -8.33
CA THR A 100 -16.92 -0.85 -7.76
C THR A 100 -17.07 -1.18 -6.29
N ARG A 101 -16.25 -2.07 -5.75
CA ARG A 101 -16.27 -2.45 -4.32
C ARG A 101 -15.05 -1.93 -3.59
N LEU A 102 -13.85 -2.21 -4.08
CA LEU A 102 -12.64 -1.91 -3.31
C LEU A 102 -12.26 -0.43 -3.33
N TYR A 103 -12.29 0.21 -4.50
CA TYR A 103 -12.02 1.64 -4.64
C TYR A 103 -12.88 2.52 -3.72
N PRO A 104 -14.23 2.41 -3.70
CA PRO A 104 -15.03 3.25 -2.82
C PRO A 104 -14.85 2.94 -1.33
N VAL A 105 -14.42 1.72 -0.97
CA VAL A 105 -14.10 1.38 0.42
C VAL A 105 -12.78 2.04 0.85
N ILE A 106 -11.78 2.09 -0.03
CA ILE A 106 -10.48 2.69 0.28
C ILE A 106 -10.57 4.22 0.30
N TYR A 107 -11.34 4.81 -0.61
CA TYR A 107 -11.44 6.26 -0.82
C TYR A 107 -12.78 6.88 -0.38
N ALA A 108 -13.49 6.24 0.56
CA ALA A 108 -14.83 6.66 0.98
C ALA A 108 -14.91 8.13 1.43
N GLU A 109 -13.88 8.58 2.16
CA GLU A 109 -13.78 9.95 2.67
C GLU A 109 -13.56 10.97 1.56
N GLU A 110 -12.68 10.68 0.59
CA GLU A 110 -12.45 11.55 -0.56
C GLU A 110 -13.70 11.66 -1.44
N ILE A 111 -14.39 10.55 -1.67
CA ILE A 111 -15.62 10.51 -2.47
C ILE A 111 -16.75 11.29 -1.79
N ALA A 112 -16.85 11.23 -0.46
CA ALA A 112 -17.83 12.01 0.29
C ALA A 112 -17.54 13.52 0.20
N LEU A 113 -16.26 13.89 0.26
CA LEU A 113 -15.83 15.28 0.15
C LEU A 113 -16.09 15.85 -1.26
N GLU A 114 -15.78 15.09 -2.31
CA GLU A 114 -16.07 15.49 -3.71
C GLU A 114 -17.57 15.69 -3.93
N LYS A 115 -18.42 14.82 -3.41
CA LYS A 115 -19.89 14.96 -3.53
C LYS A 115 -20.41 16.23 -2.87
N GLN A 116 -19.92 16.54 -1.66
CA GLN A 116 -20.31 17.79 -0.98
C GLN A 116 -19.88 19.02 -1.77
N GLN A 117 -18.68 19.02 -2.33
CA GLN A 117 -18.20 20.12 -3.19
C GLN A 117 -19.00 20.25 -4.49
N GLU A 118 -19.41 19.14 -5.09
CA GLU A 118 -20.24 19.13 -6.29
C GLU A 118 -21.64 19.70 -6.01
N GLU A 119 -22.24 19.36 -4.88
CA GLU A 119 -23.53 19.89 -4.43
C GLU A 119 -23.45 21.40 -4.15
N GLU A 120 -22.42 21.86 -3.46
CA GLU A 120 -22.19 23.29 -3.21
C GLU A 120 -21.99 24.09 -4.51
N HIS A 121 -21.26 23.52 -5.47
CA HIS A 121 -21.03 24.15 -6.77
C HIS A 121 -22.31 24.21 -7.62
N LYS A 122 -23.17 23.19 -7.55
CA LYS A 122 -24.50 23.20 -8.20
C LYS A 122 -25.41 24.25 -7.56
N LEU A 123 -25.43 24.37 -6.23
CA LEU A 123 -26.20 25.38 -5.51
C LEU A 123 -25.75 26.81 -5.84
N LYS A 124 -24.45 27.06 -5.97
CA LYS A 124 -23.92 28.38 -6.36
C LYS A 124 -24.19 28.77 -7.83
N LYS A 125 -24.51 27.81 -8.70
CA LYS A 125 -24.81 28.07 -10.13
C LYS A 125 -26.29 28.40 -10.39
N VAL A 126 -27.17 28.11 -9.44
CA VAL A 126 -28.63 28.29 -9.57
C VAL A 126 -29.10 29.59 -8.92
N ASN A 127 -28.29 30.20 -8.05
CA ASN A 127 -28.47 31.55 -7.52
C ASN A 127 -27.69 32.58 -8.36
#